data_AF-A0A1Q7BVS7-F1
#
_entry.id   AF-A0A1Q7BVS7-F1
#
_cell.length_a   1.000
_cell.length_b   1.000
_cell.length_c   1.000
_cell.angle_alpha   90.00
_cell.angle_beta   90.00
_cell.angle_gamma   90.00
#
_symmetry.space_group_name_H-M   'P 1'
#
loop_
_entity.id
_entity.type
_entity.pdbx_description
1 polymer ?
#
loop_
_entity_poly.entity_id
_entity_poly.type
_entity_poly.pdbx_seq_one_letter_code
_entity_poly.pdbx_strand_id
1 'polypeptide(L)'
;MITVYASRRQVMWWTVLVMAAWAAVIPALPAQAATTITVDGNGTGRRFDGIGAVSGGGGTSRLLPDYPAAQRDQILDYLFKPNFGASLHMLKVEIGGDENSTNGSEASHQRTPTDQNYQRGYEWWLMEQAKARNPNISLHGLEWGSPGWFNGGAGGPTGFYSQDNINYLVNWIRHAQSDHGLTIDTIGGWNEANVLTPYSAHHDWFIGLKNALVGNGLPTRLAAFDATGGDLLQQNGKPIWASEHGSQNFNTGAPQLARAINRDYIDSRITAIMDWNLVTSYYRTVPHSGNSLMVADQPWSGAYQLGKSIWVMAHTGQFAQPGWQYLNGASGYLGGNRGNGSFVTLSSRPTVATTARSSKPLTRPRPSPRPSRSPVGCPPVPCTSGAPTWARPIRPTTSRTSATSRRPAAASA
;
A
#
# COMPACT_ATOMS: atom_id res chain seq x y z
N MET A 1 67.25 -54.14 12.40
CA MET A 1 66.12 -53.22 12.18
C MET A 1 66.69 -51.88 11.74
N ILE A 2 66.36 -51.40 10.52
CA ILE A 2 66.81 -50.09 10.04
C ILE A 2 65.56 -49.25 9.79
N THR A 3 65.34 -48.24 10.64
CA THR A 3 64.23 -47.30 10.52
C THR A 3 64.62 -46.19 9.55
N VAL A 4 64.05 -46.23 8.34
CA VAL A 4 64.27 -45.17 7.34
C VAL A 4 63.39 -43.96 7.68
N TYR A 5 63.99 -42.90 8.21
CA TYR A 5 63.32 -41.62 8.41
C TYR A 5 63.23 -40.85 7.09
N ALA A 6 62.03 -40.76 6.52
CA ALA A 6 61.76 -39.83 5.43
C ALA A 6 61.90 -38.38 5.91
N SER A 7 62.61 -37.54 5.16
CA SER A 7 62.84 -36.15 5.57
C SER A 7 61.54 -35.34 5.61
N ARG A 8 61.42 -34.40 6.56
CA ARG A 8 60.23 -33.52 6.69
C ARG A 8 59.85 -32.79 5.39
N ARG A 9 60.80 -32.57 4.48
CA ARG A 9 60.53 -32.00 3.15
C ARG A 9 59.71 -32.94 2.25
N GLN A 10 60.01 -34.24 2.22
CA GLN A 10 59.28 -35.19 1.37
C GLN A 10 57.83 -35.36 1.80
N VAL A 11 57.54 -35.40 3.10
CA VAL A 11 56.16 -35.46 3.62
C VAL A 11 55.36 -34.23 3.16
N MET A 12 55.96 -33.04 3.20
CA MET A 12 55.30 -31.79 2.82
C MET A 12 54.93 -31.72 1.33
N TRP A 13 55.72 -32.32 0.43
CA TRP A 13 55.38 -32.39 -1.00
C TRP A 13 54.20 -33.34 -1.28
N TRP A 14 54.08 -34.45 -0.54
CA TRP A 14 52.95 -35.37 -0.69
C TRP A 14 51.63 -34.76 -0.22
N THR A 15 51.62 -34.00 0.88
CA THR A 15 50.39 -33.33 1.37
C THR A 15 49.88 -32.27 0.40
N VAL A 16 50.79 -31.50 -0.22
CA VAL A 16 50.43 -30.46 -1.21
C VAL A 16 49.87 -31.08 -2.50
N LEU A 17 50.45 -32.19 -2.99
CA LEU A 17 49.95 -32.88 -4.19
C LEU A 17 48.57 -33.52 -3.98
N VAL A 18 48.30 -34.10 -2.80
CA VAL A 18 46.97 -34.66 -2.48
C VAL A 18 45.90 -33.56 -2.38
N MET A 19 46.21 -32.41 -1.79
CA MET A 19 45.28 -31.28 -1.75
C MET A 19 45.03 -30.64 -3.14
N ALA A 20 46.07 -30.57 -4.00
CA ALA A 20 45.92 -30.10 -5.37
C ALA A 20 45.07 -31.06 -6.24
N ALA A 21 45.20 -32.37 -6.04
CA ALA A 21 44.40 -33.36 -6.76
C ALA A 21 42.90 -33.33 -6.38
N TRP A 22 42.58 -33.04 -5.12
CA TRP A 22 41.18 -32.89 -4.67
C TRP A 22 40.54 -31.56 -5.11
N ALA A 23 41.32 -30.50 -5.31
CA ALA A 23 40.81 -29.25 -5.87
C ALA A 23 40.40 -29.36 -7.35
N ALA A 24 40.89 -30.37 -8.07
CA ALA A 24 40.64 -30.58 -9.50
C ALA A 24 39.36 -31.37 -9.83
N VAL A 25 38.65 -31.90 -8.82
CA VAL A 25 37.41 -32.69 -9.01
C VAL A 25 36.27 -32.18 -8.13
N ILE A 26 36.12 -30.85 -8.05
CA ILE A 26 34.79 -30.27 -7.81
C ILE A 26 34.11 -30.25 -9.18
N PRO A 27 33.12 -31.13 -9.47
CA PRO A 27 32.35 -31.00 -10.70
C PRO A 27 31.68 -29.63 -10.68
N ALA A 28 31.98 -28.80 -11.68
CA ALA A 28 31.24 -27.57 -11.89
C ALA A 28 29.76 -27.95 -11.99
N LEU A 29 28.92 -27.40 -11.09
CA LEU A 29 27.48 -27.62 -11.16
C LEU A 29 27.03 -27.26 -12.59
N PRO A 30 26.27 -28.14 -13.27
CA PRO A 30 25.88 -27.90 -14.65
C PRO A 30 25.17 -26.56 -14.71
N ALA A 31 25.70 -25.64 -15.53
CA ALA A 31 25.12 -24.31 -15.68
C ALA A 31 23.67 -24.46 -16.12
N GLN A 32 22.74 -24.10 -15.24
CA GLN A 32 21.33 -24.28 -15.49
C GLN A 32 20.94 -23.43 -16.70
N ALA A 33 20.33 -24.06 -17.70
CA ALA A 33 20.03 -23.40 -18.97
C ALA A 33 19.25 -22.10 -18.72
N ALA A 34 19.67 -21.02 -19.40
CA ALA A 34 19.07 -19.71 -19.22
C ALA A 34 17.55 -19.77 -19.46
N THR A 35 16.78 -19.39 -18.45
CA THR A 35 15.32 -19.33 -18.57
C THR A 35 14.94 -18.11 -19.40
N THR A 36 14.57 -18.31 -20.66
CA THR A 36 14.01 -17.26 -21.51
C THR A 36 12.61 -16.88 -21.01
N ILE A 37 12.41 -15.61 -20.69
CA ILE A 37 11.10 -15.07 -20.28
C ILE A 37 10.55 -14.22 -21.43
N THR A 38 9.49 -14.70 -22.08
CA THR A 38 8.81 -13.95 -23.13
C THR A 38 7.85 -12.93 -22.51
N VAL A 39 8.06 -11.64 -22.77
CA VAL A 39 7.20 -10.56 -22.28
C VAL A 39 6.27 -10.08 -23.38
N ASP A 40 4.97 -10.37 -23.25
CA ASP A 40 3.92 -9.73 -24.05
C ASP A 40 3.36 -8.52 -23.30
N GLY A 41 3.57 -7.33 -23.86
CA GLY A 41 3.06 -6.07 -23.30
C GLY A 41 1.53 -5.89 -23.35
N ASN A 42 0.81 -6.80 -24.02
CA ASN A 42 -0.65 -6.91 -24.00
C ASN A 42 -1.15 -8.00 -23.04
N GLY A 43 -0.24 -8.66 -22.31
CA GLY A 43 -0.56 -9.72 -21.36
C GLY A 43 -1.50 -9.25 -20.23
N THR A 44 -2.29 -10.18 -19.70
CA THR A 44 -3.27 -9.90 -18.65
C THR A 44 -2.73 -10.21 -17.26
N GLY A 45 -3.32 -9.57 -16.25
CA GLY A 45 -3.09 -9.81 -14.83
C GLY A 45 -3.74 -8.72 -13.98
N ARG A 46 -3.58 -8.79 -12.65
CA ARG A 46 -4.17 -7.79 -11.76
C ARG A 46 -3.36 -6.49 -11.76
N ARG A 47 -4.01 -5.40 -11.35
CA ARG A 47 -3.36 -4.14 -10.98
C ARG A 47 -2.46 -4.38 -9.77
N PHE A 48 -1.23 -3.90 -9.81
CA PHE A 48 -0.36 -3.77 -8.65
C PHE A 48 -0.77 -2.55 -7.82
N ASP A 49 -0.94 -2.76 -6.52
CA ASP A 49 -1.47 -1.75 -5.61
C ASP A 49 -0.39 -1.09 -4.75
N GLY A 50 0.75 -1.75 -4.51
CA GLY A 50 1.93 -1.13 -3.90
C GLY A 50 2.80 -2.09 -3.07
N ILE A 51 3.86 -1.52 -2.50
CA ILE A 51 4.57 -2.10 -1.35
C ILE A 51 4.59 -1.05 -0.24
N GLY A 52 4.54 -1.48 1.01
CA GLY A 52 4.50 -0.57 2.16
C GLY A 52 5.10 -1.17 3.41
N ALA A 53 4.90 -0.45 4.50
CA ALA A 53 5.20 -0.92 5.84
C ALA A 53 4.24 -0.32 6.86
N VAL A 54 4.25 -0.91 8.06
CA VAL A 54 3.32 -0.56 9.15
C VAL A 54 4.07 0.18 10.25
N SER A 55 3.58 1.37 10.62
CA SER A 55 3.89 1.99 11.91
C SER A 55 2.72 1.75 12.87
N GLY A 56 3.01 1.63 14.16
CA GLY A 56 2.08 1.02 15.12
C GLY A 56 2.17 -0.51 15.14
N GLY A 57 1.11 -1.18 15.57
CA GLY A 57 1.24 -2.44 16.29
C GLY A 57 1.97 -2.20 17.62
N GLY A 58 1.61 -1.10 18.28
CA GLY A 58 2.11 -0.61 19.55
C GLY A 58 3.54 -0.10 19.52
N GLY A 59 3.75 1.21 19.53
CA GLY A 59 5.02 1.80 19.98
C GLY A 59 6.17 1.75 18.97
N THR A 60 5.97 1.24 17.75
CA THR A 60 7.09 0.83 16.88
C THR A 60 7.94 2.00 16.40
N SER A 61 7.35 3.17 16.18
CA SER A 61 8.05 4.41 15.82
C SER A 61 8.39 5.33 17.00
N ARG A 62 8.17 4.90 18.26
CA ARG A 62 8.16 5.79 19.44
C ARG A 62 9.40 6.68 19.60
N LEU A 63 10.61 6.15 19.41
CA LEU A 63 11.87 6.88 19.60
C LEU A 63 12.31 7.71 18.39
N LEU A 64 11.64 7.56 17.23
CA LEU A 64 12.04 8.22 15.99
C LEU A 64 11.93 9.76 16.01
N PRO A 65 10.87 10.38 16.58
CA PRO A 65 10.78 11.83 16.67
C PRO A 65 11.95 12.46 17.45
N ASP A 66 12.47 11.74 18.45
CA ASP A 66 13.51 12.21 19.37
C ASP A 66 14.94 12.18 18.76
N TYR A 67 15.11 11.68 17.52
CA TYR A 67 16.41 11.70 16.83
C TYR A 67 16.88 13.13 16.48
N PRO A 68 18.21 13.38 16.45
CA PRO A 68 18.76 14.63 15.92
C PRO A 68 18.35 14.79 14.46
N ALA A 69 18.01 16.02 14.07
CA ALA A 69 17.27 16.30 12.83
C ALA A 69 17.92 15.69 11.57
N ALA A 70 19.25 15.81 11.41
CA ALA A 70 19.95 15.29 10.24
C ALA A 70 19.82 13.76 10.08
N GLN A 71 19.98 13.01 11.17
CA GLN A 71 19.84 11.56 11.17
C GLN A 71 18.37 11.14 11.04
N ARG A 72 17.45 11.85 11.69
CA ARG A 72 16.01 11.64 11.53
C ARG A 72 15.57 11.82 10.07
N ASP A 73 16.05 12.86 9.41
CA ASP A 73 15.75 13.12 8.00
C ASP A 73 16.38 12.09 7.07
N GLN A 74 17.58 11.58 7.38
CA GLN A 74 18.20 10.47 6.66
C GLN A 74 17.37 9.18 6.78
N ILE A 75 16.91 8.83 7.98
CA ILE A 75 16.05 7.65 8.21
C ILE A 75 14.76 7.77 7.39
N LEU A 76 14.08 8.91 7.47
CA LEU A 76 12.85 9.17 6.72
C LEU A 76 13.08 9.18 5.20
N ASP A 77 14.24 9.65 4.73
CA ASP A 77 14.63 9.54 3.32
C ASP A 77 14.79 8.07 2.89
N TYR A 78 15.47 7.22 3.67
CA TYR A 78 15.61 5.79 3.36
C TYR A 78 14.29 5.03 3.31
N LEU A 79 13.27 5.49 4.04
CA LEU A 79 11.94 4.89 4.04
C LEU A 79 11.10 5.40 2.86
N PHE A 80 10.93 6.72 2.74
CA PHE A 80 9.87 7.32 1.92
C PHE A 80 10.32 8.01 0.64
N LYS A 81 11.58 8.43 0.52
CA LYS A 81 12.03 9.24 -0.62
C LYS A 81 12.09 8.39 -1.91
N PRO A 82 11.37 8.77 -2.98
CA PRO A 82 11.41 8.02 -4.24
C PRO A 82 12.82 7.96 -4.83
N ASN A 83 13.17 6.81 -5.42
CA ASN A 83 14.46 6.56 -6.07
C ASN A 83 15.68 6.73 -5.12
N PHE A 84 15.51 6.40 -3.84
CA PHE A 84 16.59 6.50 -2.84
C PHE A 84 16.75 5.19 -2.05
N GLY A 85 15.87 4.95 -1.07
CA GLY A 85 15.86 3.72 -0.28
C GLY A 85 14.68 2.81 -0.66
N ALA A 86 13.96 2.32 0.35
CA ALA A 86 12.79 1.45 0.21
C ALA A 86 11.72 2.05 -0.72
N SER A 87 11.61 3.38 -0.78
CA SER A 87 10.74 4.12 -1.71
C SER A 87 9.28 3.67 -1.60
N LEU A 88 8.77 3.60 -0.37
CA LEU A 88 7.48 2.97 -0.07
C LEU A 88 6.31 3.66 -0.80
N HIS A 89 5.38 2.84 -1.29
CA HIS A 89 4.14 3.26 -1.94
C HIS A 89 2.99 3.42 -0.96
N MET A 90 3.04 2.73 0.18
CA MET A 90 1.96 2.66 1.17
C MET A 90 2.56 2.81 2.58
N LEU A 91 1.88 3.57 3.44
CA LEU A 91 2.14 3.63 4.87
C LEU A 91 0.83 3.29 5.61
N LYS A 92 0.83 2.18 6.34
CA LYS A 92 -0.22 1.82 7.30
C LYS A 92 0.18 2.35 8.67
N VAL A 93 -0.73 3.02 9.37
CA VAL A 93 -0.53 3.51 10.74
C VAL A 93 -1.60 2.95 11.67
N GLU A 94 -1.23 2.78 12.94
CA GLU A 94 -2.18 2.50 14.00
C GLU A 94 -3.02 3.74 14.34
N ILE A 95 -4.30 3.48 14.60
CA ILE A 95 -5.21 4.42 15.25
C ILE A 95 -5.23 4.00 16.72
N GLY A 96 -4.35 4.59 17.52
CA GLY A 96 -4.14 4.17 18.91
C GLY A 96 -5.42 4.27 19.74
N GLY A 97 -5.69 3.27 20.59
CA GLY A 97 -6.83 3.26 21.52
C GLY A 97 -6.46 3.42 23.01
N ASP A 98 -5.20 3.76 23.30
CA ASP A 98 -4.53 3.73 24.62
C ASP A 98 -4.25 2.31 25.21
N GLU A 99 -4.67 1.23 24.56
CA GLU A 99 -4.21 -0.15 24.89
C GLU A 99 -2.73 -0.40 24.54
N ASN A 100 -2.14 -1.47 25.10
CA ASN A 100 -0.88 -2.02 24.58
C ASN A 100 -1.16 -2.91 23.36
N SER A 101 -0.60 -2.54 22.21
CA SER A 101 -0.87 -3.15 20.90
C SER A 101 0.28 -3.96 20.31
N THR A 102 1.46 -4.00 20.97
CA THR A 102 2.47 -5.10 21.01
C THR A 102 3.77 -4.63 21.67
N ASN A 103 4.37 -3.52 21.18
CA ASN A 103 5.61 -2.96 21.76
C ASN A 103 5.39 -1.74 22.67
N GLY A 104 4.14 -1.37 22.92
CA GLY A 104 3.75 -0.23 23.74
C GLY A 104 2.30 0.16 23.48
N SER A 105 1.85 1.25 24.08
CA SER A 105 0.54 1.85 23.78
C SER A 105 0.67 3.10 22.91
N GLU A 106 -0.30 3.28 22.02
CA GLU A 106 -0.42 4.48 21.19
C GLU A 106 -1.62 5.33 21.61
N ALA A 107 -1.45 6.66 21.55
CA ALA A 107 -2.35 7.58 22.21
C ALA A 107 -3.63 7.85 21.41
N SER A 108 -4.79 7.59 22.03
CA SER A 108 -6.09 7.86 21.40
C SER A 108 -6.37 9.35 21.21
N HIS A 109 -7.01 9.71 20.09
CA HIS A 109 -7.54 11.06 19.86
C HIS A 109 -8.79 11.38 20.68
N GLN A 110 -9.48 10.39 21.27
CA GLN A 110 -10.68 10.57 22.10
C GLN A 110 -10.70 9.58 23.28
N ARG A 111 -10.19 10.00 24.45
CA ARG A 111 -10.14 9.16 25.67
C ARG A 111 -11.48 9.06 26.40
N THR A 112 -12.39 9.98 26.09
CA THR A 112 -13.76 10.05 26.58
C THR A 112 -14.66 10.51 25.42
N PRO A 113 -16.00 10.42 25.52
CA PRO A 113 -16.90 10.87 24.45
C PRO A 113 -16.79 12.37 24.10
N THR A 114 -16.19 13.19 24.98
CA THR A 114 -16.07 14.65 24.82
C THR A 114 -14.63 15.14 24.67
N ASP A 115 -13.65 14.28 24.93
CA ASP A 115 -12.24 14.57 24.69
C ASP A 115 -11.94 14.46 23.20
N GLN A 116 -11.33 15.49 22.61
CA GLN A 116 -10.86 15.48 21.22
C GLN A 116 -9.50 16.16 21.13
N ASN A 117 -8.48 15.41 20.75
CA ASN A 117 -7.14 15.93 20.52
C ASN A 117 -6.41 15.10 19.46
N TYR A 118 -6.37 15.65 18.25
CA TYR A 118 -5.76 15.06 17.07
C TYR A 118 -4.26 15.36 16.95
N GLN A 119 -3.63 15.89 18.01
CA GLN A 119 -2.20 16.24 18.06
C GLN A 119 -1.40 15.27 18.96
N ARG A 120 -1.99 14.13 19.31
CA ARG A 120 -1.39 13.10 20.19
C ARG A 120 -0.59 12.07 19.39
N GLY A 121 0.43 11.49 20.04
CA GLY A 121 1.27 10.46 19.44
C GLY A 121 2.24 11.02 18.39
N TYR A 122 2.67 10.19 17.45
CA TYR A 122 3.64 10.52 16.41
C TYR A 122 3.19 10.13 15.00
N GLU A 123 2.08 9.39 14.84
CA GLU A 123 1.62 8.91 13.53
C GLU A 123 1.17 10.04 12.60
N TRP A 124 0.56 11.10 13.14
CA TRP A 124 0.25 12.33 12.37
C TRP A 124 1.50 12.92 11.72
N TRP A 125 2.53 13.17 12.55
CA TRP A 125 3.83 13.66 12.11
C TRP A 125 4.49 12.69 11.12
N LEU A 126 4.41 11.38 11.34
CA LEU A 126 5.03 10.39 10.46
C LEU A 126 4.36 10.37 9.07
N MET A 127 3.03 10.46 9.02
CA MET A 127 2.28 10.58 7.77
C MET A 127 2.60 11.88 7.03
N GLU A 128 2.75 13.01 7.74
CA GLU A 128 3.23 14.28 7.17
C GLU A 128 4.65 14.14 6.59
N GLN A 129 5.58 13.53 7.32
CA GLN A 129 6.96 13.30 6.86
C GLN A 129 7.02 12.39 5.63
N ALA A 130 6.13 11.39 5.55
CA ALA A 130 6.01 10.51 4.41
C ALA A 130 5.44 11.25 3.19
N LYS A 131 4.34 12.01 3.35
CA LYS A 131 3.75 12.83 2.28
C LYS A 131 4.68 13.94 1.78
N ALA A 132 5.48 14.55 2.65
CA ALA A 132 6.47 15.57 2.28
C ALA A 132 7.58 15.01 1.36
N ARG A 133 7.92 13.72 1.49
CA ARG A 133 8.94 13.03 0.69
C ARG A 133 8.36 12.34 -0.55
N ASN A 134 7.19 11.76 -0.41
CA ASN A 134 6.44 11.11 -1.49
C ASN A 134 4.96 11.54 -1.43
N PRO A 135 4.55 12.60 -2.16
CA PRO A 135 3.15 13.04 -2.18
C PRO A 135 2.17 11.95 -2.66
N ASN A 136 2.65 10.99 -3.45
CA ASN A 136 1.90 9.86 -3.99
C ASN A 136 1.81 8.66 -3.05
N ILE A 137 2.46 8.66 -1.88
CA ILE A 137 2.32 7.57 -0.91
C ILE A 137 0.87 7.48 -0.45
N SER A 138 0.29 6.28 -0.42
CA SER A 138 -1.07 6.08 0.10
C SER A 138 -1.06 5.86 1.61
N LEU A 139 -2.04 6.45 2.31
CA LEU A 139 -2.15 6.41 3.77
C LEU A 139 -3.30 5.50 4.21
N HIS A 140 -3.02 4.59 5.13
CA HIS A 140 -3.96 3.58 5.60
C HIS A 140 -4.03 3.59 7.12
N GLY A 141 -5.22 3.54 7.71
CA GLY A 141 -5.41 3.45 9.16
C GLY A 141 -6.01 2.11 9.58
N LEU A 142 -5.61 1.58 10.74
CA LEU A 142 -6.19 0.40 11.38
C LEU A 142 -6.16 0.54 12.91
N GLU A 143 -7.18 0.04 13.60
CA GLU A 143 -7.24 -0.01 15.06
C GLU A 143 -6.75 -1.39 15.57
N TRP A 144 -5.85 -1.38 16.56
CA TRP A 144 -5.44 -2.59 17.30
C TRP A 144 -6.33 -2.84 18.53
N GLY A 145 -6.85 -1.77 19.12
CA GLY A 145 -7.88 -1.80 20.15
C GLY A 145 -8.71 -0.51 20.11
N SER A 146 -9.20 -0.09 21.26
CA SER A 146 -10.24 0.96 21.31
C SER A 146 -10.37 1.54 22.72
N PRO A 147 -10.64 2.86 22.86
CA PRO A 147 -10.97 3.49 24.13
C PRO A 147 -12.17 2.81 24.82
N GLY A 148 -12.05 2.60 26.13
CA GLY A 148 -13.04 1.84 26.91
C GLY A 148 -14.41 2.51 27.12
N TRP A 149 -14.66 3.69 26.54
CA TRP A 149 -15.93 4.41 26.68
C TRP A 149 -16.99 4.01 25.65
N PHE A 150 -16.64 3.28 24.59
CA PHE A 150 -17.60 2.81 23.60
C PHE A 150 -18.69 1.93 24.25
N ASN A 151 -19.95 2.14 23.86
CA ASN A 151 -21.08 1.41 24.38
C ASN A 151 -20.96 -0.09 24.04
N GLY A 152 -20.78 -0.93 25.07
CA GLY A 152 -20.40 -2.34 24.94
C GLY A 152 -19.09 -2.70 25.66
N GLY A 153 -18.31 -1.71 26.08
CA GLY A 153 -17.15 -1.86 26.95
C GLY A 153 -15.82 -2.12 26.22
N ALA A 154 -14.71 -1.91 26.94
CA ALA A 154 -13.36 -2.07 26.42
C ALA A 154 -13.05 -3.51 25.96
N GLY A 155 -12.33 -3.64 24.83
CA GLY A 155 -11.69 -4.89 24.42
C GLY A 155 -12.62 -6.03 23.97
N GLY A 156 -13.91 -5.76 23.75
CA GLY A 156 -14.89 -6.75 23.29
C GLY A 156 -15.59 -6.36 21.97
N PRO A 157 -16.07 -7.34 21.17
CA PRO A 157 -16.75 -7.09 19.90
C PRO A 157 -17.90 -6.10 19.98
N THR A 158 -18.67 -6.11 21.07
CA THR A 158 -19.84 -5.25 21.22
C THR A 158 -19.47 -3.77 21.31
N GLY A 159 -18.41 -3.43 22.04
CA GLY A 159 -17.90 -2.07 22.14
C GLY A 159 -17.12 -1.66 20.89
N PHE A 160 -16.32 -2.57 20.34
CA PHE A 160 -15.53 -2.30 19.14
C PHE A 160 -16.42 -2.08 17.91
N TYR A 161 -17.30 -3.01 17.58
CA TYR A 161 -18.20 -2.92 16.41
C TYR A 161 -19.46 -2.10 16.71
N SER A 162 -19.29 -0.96 17.39
CA SER A 162 -20.36 -0.06 17.82
C SER A 162 -20.50 1.17 16.90
N GLN A 163 -21.59 1.92 17.08
CA GLN A 163 -21.77 3.22 16.44
C GLN A 163 -20.77 4.27 16.99
N ASP A 164 -20.32 4.13 18.24
CA ASP A 164 -19.34 5.03 18.85
C ASP A 164 -17.99 4.93 18.13
N ASN A 165 -17.55 3.71 17.83
CA ASN A 165 -16.37 3.46 17.03
C ASN A 165 -16.50 3.99 15.57
N ILE A 166 -17.66 3.85 14.93
CA ILE A 166 -17.90 4.47 13.61
C ILE A 166 -17.72 5.99 13.67
N ASN A 167 -18.25 6.63 14.73
CA ASN A 167 -18.09 8.07 14.95
C ASN A 167 -16.63 8.46 15.23
N TYR A 168 -15.93 7.64 16.02
CA TYR A 168 -14.50 7.78 16.37
C TYR A 168 -13.60 7.76 15.12
N LEU A 169 -13.81 6.80 14.21
CA LEU A 169 -13.08 6.70 12.94
C LEU A 169 -13.44 7.83 11.97
N VAL A 170 -14.72 8.20 11.86
CA VAL A 170 -15.14 9.35 11.03
C VAL A 170 -14.46 10.63 11.51
N ASN A 171 -14.37 10.85 12.83
CA ASN A 171 -13.66 11.98 13.40
C ASN A 171 -12.15 11.92 13.12
N TRP A 172 -11.51 10.75 13.27
CA TRP A 172 -10.08 10.56 12.94
C TRP A 172 -9.78 10.95 11.50
N ILE A 173 -10.55 10.43 10.54
CA ILE A 173 -10.38 10.70 9.10
C ILE A 173 -10.66 12.17 8.76
N ARG A 174 -11.68 12.79 9.39
CA ARG A 174 -11.99 14.22 9.17
C ARG A 174 -10.85 15.11 9.64
N HIS A 175 -10.31 14.85 10.83
CA HIS A 175 -9.24 15.67 11.40
C HIS A 175 -7.86 15.40 10.79
N ALA A 176 -7.60 14.17 10.30
CA ALA A 176 -6.48 13.92 9.40
C ALA A 176 -6.48 14.93 8.24
N GLN A 177 -7.64 15.16 7.62
CA GLN A 177 -7.77 16.07 6.49
C GLN A 177 -7.84 17.55 6.87
N SER A 178 -8.55 17.94 7.94
CA SER A 178 -8.71 19.35 8.33
C SER A 178 -7.52 19.93 9.07
N ASP A 179 -6.86 19.13 9.92
CA ASP A 179 -5.85 19.62 10.86
C ASP A 179 -4.43 19.36 10.33
N HIS A 180 -4.24 18.28 9.57
CA HIS A 180 -2.94 17.85 9.02
C HIS A 180 -2.86 17.87 7.48
N GLY A 181 -3.98 18.12 6.79
CA GLY A 181 -4.02 18.08 5.32
C GLY A 181 -3.91 16.68 4.71
N LEU A 182 -3.99 15.62 5.51
CA LEU A 182 -3.78 14.23 5.12
C LEU A 182 -5.07 13.59 4.60
N THR A 183 -5.07 13.16 3.34
CA THR A 183 -6.12 12.30 2.80
C THR A 183 -5.82 10.84 3.16
N ILE A 184 -6.76 10.19 3.85
CA ILE A 184 -6.69 8.76 4.18
C ILE A 184 -7.31 7.93 3.05
N ASP A 185 -6.49 7.11 2.38
CA ASP A 185 -6.89 6.30 1.21
C ASP A 185 -7.75 5.10 1.60
N THR A 186 -7.45 4.47 2.74
CA THR A 186 -8.14 3.26 3.22
C THR A 186 -8.22 3.24 4.74
N ILE A 187 -9.34 2.77 5.28
CA ILE A 187 -9.51 2.48 6.70
C ILE A 187 -9.85 1.00 6.87
N GLY A 188 -9.25 0.36 7.88
CA GLY A 188 -9.55 -1.01 8.28
C GLY A 188 -10.65 -1.08 9.33
N GLY A 189 -10.69 -2.22 10.04
CA GLY A 189 -11.46 -2.39 11.28
C GLY A 189 -10.53 -2.73 12.43
N TRP A 190 -10.75 -3.88 13.05
CA TRP A 190 -9.92 -4.39 14.15
C TRP A 190 -8.83 -5.35 13.66
N ASN A 191 -7.57 -5.10 14.00
CA ASN A 191 -6.45 -5.99 13.68
C ASN A 191 -6.64 -7.41 14.27
N GLU A 192 -6.47 -8.45 13.44
CA GLU A 192 -6.48 -9.89 13.79
C GLU A 192 -7.72 -10.43 14.55
N ALA A 193 -8.76 -9.63 14.74
CA ALA A 193 -9.86 -9.97 15.65
C ALA A 193 -10.86 -11.00 15.12
N ASN A 194 -10.74 -11.46 13.87
CA ASN A 194 -11.73 -12.34 13.22
C ASN A 194 -11.90 -13.70 13.92
N VAL A 195 -10.90 -14.17 14.67
CA VAL A 195 -10.98 -15.41 15.48
C VAL A 195 -11.74 -15.22 16.79
N LEU A 196 -11.98 -13.98 17.23
CA LEU A 196 -12.58 -13.64 18.52
C LEU A 196 -14.08 -13.30 18.42
N THR A 197 -14.64 -13.21 17.21
CA THR A 197 -15.83 -12.37 16.95
C THR A 197 -16.73 -12.91 15.81
N PRO A 198 -18.07 -13.00 15.97
CA PRO A 198 -18.95 -13.57 14.94
C PRO A 198 -18.98 -12.77 13.64
N TYR A 199 -19.01 -13.45 12.48
CA TYR A 199 -19.02 -12.83 11.14
C TYR A 199 -20.04 -11.68 10.97
N SER A 200 -21.24 -11.84 11.50
CA SER A 200 -22.32 -10.83 11.41
C SER A 200 -21.96 -9.49 12.06
N ALA A 201 -21.21 -9.50 13.17
CA ALA A 201 -20.82 -8.29 13.89
C ALA A 201 -19.93 -7.38 13.01
N HIS A 202 -18.94 -7.97 12.34
CA HIS A 202 -18.09 -7.26 11.37
C HIS A 202 -18.88 -6.75 10.18
N HIS A 203 -19.71 -7.63 9.61
CA HIS A 203 -20.39 -7.40 8.34
C HIS A 203 -21.27 -6.16 8.40
N ASP A 204 -22.13 -6.08 9.43
CA ASP A 204 -23.08 -4.99 9.59
C ASP A 204 -22.37 -3.69 10.01
N TRP A 205 -21.30 -3.79 10.81
CA TRP A 205 -20.45 -2.64 11.14
C TRP A 205 -19.72 -2.06 9.93
N PHE A 206 -19.12 -2.89 9.05
CA PHE A 206 -18.48 -2.40 7.82
C PHE A 206 -19.49 -1.73 6.87
N ILE A 207 -20.75 -2.19 6.84
CA ILE A 207 -21.84 -1.51 6.12
C ILE A 207 -22.15 -0.15 6.77
N GLY A 208 -22.29 -0.12 8.11
CA GLY A 208 -22.49 1.11 8.89
C GLY A 208 -21.39 2.14 8.64
N LEU A 209 -20.13 1.74 8.77
CA LEU A 209 -18.97 2.56 8.48
C LEU A 209 -18.99 3.06 7.03
N LYS A 210 -19.30 2.20 6.04
CA LYS A 210 -19.36 2.66 4.64
C LYS A 210 -20.41 3.75 4.45
N ASN A 211 -21.58 3.59 5.04
CA ASN A 211 -22.66 4.57 4.99
C ASN A 211 -22.25 5.87 5.69
N ALA A 212 -21.58 5.80 6.84
CA ALA A 212 -21.09 6.97 7.57
C ALA A 212 -20.01 7.75 6.79
N LEU A 213 -19.06 7.05 6.16
CA LEU A 213 -18.04 7.67 5.29
C LEU A 213 -18.70 8.39 4.10
N VAL A 214 -19.63 7.73 3.41
CA VAL A 214 -20.36 8.31 2.27
C VAL A 214 -21.22 9.51 2.71
N GLY A 215 -21.94 9.40 3.84
CA GLY A 215 -22.75 10.48 4.39
C GLY A 215 -21.96 11.69 4.85
N ASN A 216 -20.69 11.51 5.24
CA ASN A 216 -19.75 12.58 5.57
C ASN A 216 -18.95 13.09 4.35
N GLY A 217 -19.18 12.56 3.14
CA GLY A 217 -18.44 12.95 1.93
C GLY A 217 -16.98 12.48 1.90
N LEU A 218 -16.61 11.50 2.73
CA LEU A 218 -15.24 11.01 2.83
C LEU A 218 -14.94 9.98 1.71
N PRO A 219 -13.90 10.20 0.87
CA PRO A 219 -13.58 9.31 -0.25
C PRO A 219 -12.91 8.00 0.18
N THR A 220 -12.54 7.88 1.46
CA THR A 220 -11.82 6.74 2.05
C THR A 220 -12.47 5.40 1.73
N ARG A 221 -11.63 4.44 1.34
CA ARG A 221 -12.02 3.05 1.02
C ARG A 221 -11.99 2.19 2.28
N LEU A 222 -12.66 1.04 2.23
CA LEU A 222 -12.59 0.03 3.29
C LEU A 222 -11.62 -1.08 2.89
N ALA A 223 -10.77 -1.50 3.82
CA ALA A 223 -10.08 -2.79 3.78
C ALA A 223 -10.65 -3.69 4.88
N ALA A 224 -10.91 -4.95 4.52
CA ALA A 224 -11.32 -5.99 5.46
C ALA A 224 -10.53 -7.26 5.08
N PHE A 225 -10.07 -8.09 6.02
CA PHE A 225 -10.37 -8.13 7.46
C PHE A 225 -9.14 -7.95 8.37
N ASP A 226 -7.95 -7.64 7.81
CA ASP A 226 -6.64 -7.62 8.50
C ASP A 226 -6.44 -8.82 9.45
N ALA A 227 -6.71 -10.00 8.91
CA ALA A 227 -6.61 -11.28 9.58
C ALA A 227 -6.50 -12.42 8.55
N THR A 228 -6.37 -13.66 9.01
CA THR A 228 -6.22 -14.83 8.13
C THR A 228 -7.43 -15.04 7.21
N GLY A 229 -7.18 -15.24 5.92
CA GLY A 229 -8.19 -15.47 4.89
C GLY A 229 -7.99 -16.80 4.15
N GLY A 230 -9.06 -17.33 3.56
CA GLY A 230 -9.06 -18.56 2.76
C GLY A 230 -9.32 -18.33 1.27
N ASP A 231 -9.31 -19.41 0.48
CA ASP A 231 -9.37 -19.40 -0.99
C ASP A 231 -10.58 -18.65 -1.59
N LEU A 232 -11.67 -18.50 -0.82
CA LEU A 232 -12.85 -17.72 -1.20
C LEU A 232 -12.52 -16.26 -1.54
N LEU A 233 -11.44 -15.68 -0.99
CA LEU A 233 -10.97 -14.34 -1.33
C LEU A 233 -10.62 -14.21 -2.82
N GLN A 234 -10.13 -15.26 -3.47
CA GLN A 234 -9.79 -15.21 -4.89
C GLN A 234 -11.02 -15.12 -5.80
N GLN A 235 -12.21 -15.52 -5.30
CA GLN A 235 -13.45 -15.66 -6.07
C GLN A 235 -14.27 -14.37 -6.13
N ASN A 236 -14.08 -13.43 -5.20
CA ASN A 236 -14.91 -12.22 -5.08
C ASN A 236 -14.50 -11.07 -6.03
N GLY A 237 -13.41 -11.23 -6.80
CA GLY A 237 -12.92 -10.26 -7.77
C GLY A 237 -12.35 -8.96 -7.19
N LYS A 238 -12.17 -8.86 -5.86
CA LYS A 238 -11.55 -7.71 -5.19
C LYS A 238 -10.01 -7.82 -5.22
N PRO A 239 -9.29 -6.69 -5.06
CA PRO A 239 -7.89 -6.71 -4.66
C PRO A 239 -7.71 -7.52 -3.38
N ILE A 240 -6.58 -8.22 -3.26
CA ILE A 240 -6.19 -8.97 -2.06
C ILE A 240 -4.82 -8.46 -1.69
N TRP A 241 -4.64 -8.01 -0.45
CA TRP A 241 -3.38 -7.47 0.05
C TRP A 241 -2.88 -8.35 1.20
N ALA A 242 -1.57 -8.55 1.29
CA ALA A 242 -0.91 -8.86 2.55
C ALA A 242 -0.79 -7.54 3.32
N SER A 243 -1.91 -7.09 3.91
CA SER A 243 -1.98 -5.82 4.67
C SER A 243 -1.18 -5.85 5.97
N GLU A 244 -0.78 -7.04 6.39
CA GLU A 244 0.31 -7.27 7.33
C GLU A 244 1.12 -8.50 6.88
N HIS A 245 2.41 -8.32 6.65
CA HIS A 245 3.42 -9.36 6.42
C HIS A 245 4.55 -9.14 7.43
N GLY A 246 5.29 -10.18 7.82
CA GLY A 246 6.59 -9.99 8.48
C GLY A 246 6.67 -10.56 9.89
N SER A 247 6.95 -9.69 10.86
CA SER A 247 7.65 -10.06 12.12
C SER A 247 9.02 -10.71 11.85
N GLN A 248 9.73 -10.22 10.83
CA GLN A 248 11.00 -10.75 10.34
C GLN A 248 12.12 -9.72 10.49
N ASN A 249 13.33 -10.20 10.85
CA ASN A 249 14.47 -9.33 11.12
C ASN A 249 14.96 -8.55 9.89
N PHE A 250 15.29 -7.27 10.08
CA PHE A 250 15.77 -6.32 9.07
C PHE A 250 16.96 -6.77 8.20
N ASN A 251 17.71 -7.78 8.64
CA ASN A 251 18.80 -8.38 7.89
C ASN A 251 18.59 -9.86 7.54
N THR A 252 18.16 -10.70 8.51
CA THR A 252 18.02 -12.15 8.27
C THR A 252 16.67 -12.57 7.69
N GLY A 253 15.67 -11.68 7.70
CA GLY A 253 14.37 -11.84 7.05
C GLY A 253 14.34 -11.41 5.57
N ALA A 254 15.33 -10.66 5.11
CA ALA A 254 15.37 -10.11 3.76
C ALA A 254 15.17 -11.17 2.62
N PRO A 255 15.73 -12.40 2.69
CA PRO A 255 15.44 -13.44 1.69
C PRO A 255 13.97 -13.88 1.65
N GLN A 256 13.29 -13.87 2.79
CA GLN A 256 11.89 -14.25 2.94
C GLN A 256 10.96 -13.15 2.43
N LEU A 257 11.26 -11.88 2.74
CA LEU A 257 10.57 -10.71 2.18
C LEU A 257 10.73 -10.63 0.64
N ALA A 258 11.96 -10.81 0.12
CA ALA A 258 12.22 -10.83 -1.32
C ALA A 258 11.46 -11.95 -2.04
N ARG A 259 11.26 -13.08 -1.35
CA ARG A 259 10.46 -14.19 -1.84
C ARG A 259 8.96 -13.88 -1.81
N ALA A 260 8.45 -13.24 -0.76
CA ALA A 260 7.03 -12.88 -0.61
C ALA A 260 6.57 -11.90 -1.70
N ILE A 261 7.30 -10.79 -1.91
CA ILE A 261 7.01 -9.77 -2.92
C ILE A 261 6.70 -10.36 -4.31
N ASN A 262 7.40 -11.43 -4.71
CA ASN A 262 7.11 -12.13 -5.96
C ASN A 262 6.03 -13.22 -5.81
N ARG A 263 6.09 -14.04 -4.76
CA ARG A 263 5.23 -15.23 -4.64
C ARG A 263 3.80 -14.94 -4.23
N ASP A 264 3.55 -13.88 -3.49
CA ASP A 264 2.21 -13.50 -3.06
C ASP A 264 1.30 -13.25 -4.28
N TYR A 265 1.86 -12.65 -5.34
CA TYR A 265 1.17 -12.54 -6.64
C TYR A 265 1.10 -13.86 -7.42
N ILE A 266 2.20 -14.62 -7.49
CA ILE A 266 2.29 -15.86 -8.28
C ILE A 266 1.33 -16.94 -7.76
N ASP A 267 1.32 -17.16 -6.44
CA ASP A 267 0.61 -18.25 -5.77
C ASP A 267 -0.83 -17.84 -5.37
N SER A 268 -1.06 -16.58 -4.97
CA SER A 268 -2.34 -16.15 -4.36
C SER A 268 -2.96 -14.90 -4.99
N ARG A 269 -2.35 -14.34 -6.06
CA ARG A 269 -2.81 -13.12 -6.75
C ARG A 269 -2.94 -11.90 -5.83
N ILE A 270 -2.15 -11.86 -4.77
CA ILE A 270 -2.03 -10.71 -3.87
C ILE A 270 -1.33 -9.56 -4.60
N THR A 271 -1.83 -8.34 -4.44
CA THR A 271 -1.44 -7.17 -5.25
C THR A 271 -0.77 -6.04 -4.46
N ALA A 272 -0.73 -6.14 -3.14
CA ALA A 272 0.12 -5.33 -2.27
C ALA A 272 0.60 -6.13 -1.07
N ILE A 273 1.72 -5.67 -0.49
CA ILE A 273 2.36 -6.23 0.71
C ILE A 273 2.82 -5.07 1.61
N MET A 274 2.53 -5.16 2.91
CA MET A 274 2.95 -4.17 3.91
C MET A 274 3.70 -4.88 5.04
N ASP A 275 4.98 -4.57 5.22
CA ASP A 275 5.82 -5.25 6.20
C ASP A 275 5.67 -4.62 7.61
N TRP A 276 5.36 -5.44 8.61
CA TRP A 276 5.35 -5.04 10.02
C TRP A 276 6.72 -5.31 10.65
N ASN A 277 7.46 -4.30 11.15
CA ASN A 277 7.16 -2.86 11.19
C ASN A 277 8.12 -2.00 10.34
N LEU A 278 7.73 -0.75 10.10
CA LEU A 278 8.45 0.24 9.30
C LEU A 278 9.90 0.41 9.76
N VAL A 279 10.10 0.57 11.07
CA VAL A 279 11.41 0.81 11.69
C VAL A 279 11.35 0.41 13.15
N THR A 280 12.35 -0.33 13.63
CA THR A 280 12.50 -0.55 15.08
C THR A 280 13.02 0.73 15.73
N SER A 281 12.10 1.57 16.23
CA SER A 281 12.40 2.76 17.02
C SER A 281 11.83 2.63 18.44
N TYR A 282 12.18 1.54 19.11
CA TYR A 282 11.81 1.25 20.50
C TYR A 282 12.95 0.47 21.20
N TYR A 283 12.86 0.34 22.52
CA TYR A 283 13.93 -0.29 23.30
C TYR A 283 14.14 -1.77 22.93
N ARG A 284 15.41 -2.19 22.76
CA ARG A 284 15.81 -3.56 22.38
C ARG A 284 15.31 -4.68 23.31
N THR A 285 14.91 -4.32 24.52
CA THR A 285 14.39 -5.24 25.54
C THR A 285 12.91 -5.57 25.35
N VAL A 286 12.21 -4.83 24.49
CA VAL A 286 10.81 -5.06 24.14
C VAL A 286 10.75 -6.13 23.02
N PRO A 287 9.72 -7.02 22.98
CA PRO A 287 9.62 -8.08 21.99
C PRO A 287 9.79 -7.63 20.53
N HIS A 288 10.15 -8.56 19.64
CA HIS A 288 10.30 -8.30 18.19
C HIS A 288 11.33 -7.22 17.80
N SER A 289 12.15 -6.70 18.73
CA SER A 289 13.23 -5.74 18.43
C SER A 289 14.10 -6.17 17.23
N GLY A 290 14.14 -5.34 16.20
CA GLY A 290 14.86 -5.58 14.95
C GLY A 290 14.05 -6.30 13.88
N ASN A 291 12.80 -6.70 14.16
CA ASN A 291 11.84 -7.17 13.15
C ASN A 291 11.19 -5.97 12.47
N SER A 292 11.81 -5.51 11.39
CA SER A 292 11.46 -4.26 10.71
C SER A 292 12.21 -4.13 9.39
N LEU A 293 12.01 -3.03 8.65
CA LEU A 293 12.89 -2.73 7.51
C LEU A 293 14.28 -2.22 7.94
N MET A 294 14.38 -1.48 9.04
CA MET A 294 15.63 -0.91 9.59
C MET A 294 15.53 -0.58 11.08
N VAL A 295 16.67 -0.33 11.75
CA VAL A 295 16.72 -0.03 13.20
C VAL A 295 17.14 1.42 13.47
N ALA A 296 16.38 2.11 14.31
CA ALA A 296 16.64 3.48 14.77
C ALA A 296 16.22 3.63 16.26
N ASP A 297 16.94 2.94 17.14
CA ASP A 297 16.60 2.79 18.57
C ASP A 297 17.55 3.55 19.54
N GLN A 298 18.32 4.52 19.03
CA GLN A 298 19.28 5.32 19.80
C GLN A 298 19.24 6.82 19.46
N PRO A 299 18.12 7.53 19.73
CA PRO A 299 18.03 8.97 19.49
C PRO A 299 19.13 9.77 20.20
N TRP A 300 19.53 9.37 21.41
CA TRP A 300 20.60 10.02 22.19
C TRP A 300 21.99 9.99 21.55
N SER A 301 22.26 9.07 20.60
CA SER A 301 23.53 9.02 19.84
C SER A 301 23.35 9.38 18.36
N GLY A 302 22.11 9.39 17.85
CA GLY A 302 21.81 9.48 16.43
C GLY A 302 22.18 8.21 15.63
N ALA A 303 22.63 7.14 16.27
CA ALA A 303 23.03 5.92 15.56
C ALA A 303 21.80 5.17 15.02
N TYR A 304 21.85 4.74 13.76
CA TYR A 304 20.83 3.90 13.12
C TYR A 304 21.50 2.84 12.23
N GLN A 305 20.76 1.80 11.85
CA GLN A 305 21.27 0.69 11.04
C GLN A 305 20.33 0.38 9.88
N LEU A 306 20.85 0.44 8.65
CA LEU A 306 20.14 0.00 7.46
C LEU A 306 20.17 -1.53 7.36
N GLY A 307 19.01 -2.12 7.09
CA GLY A 307 18.86 -3.55 6.84
C GLY A 307 18.96 -3.91 5.36
N LYS A 308 19.21 -5.19 5.08
CA LYS A 308 18.97 -5.76 3.74
C LYS A 308 17.51 -5.59 3.30
N SER A 309 16.55 -5.56 4.23
CA SER A 309 15.13 -5.37 3.93
C SER A 309 14.83 -4.03 3.23
N ILE A 310 15.51 -2.93 3.56
CA ILE A 310 15.39 -1.65 2.81
C ILE A 310 15.69 -1.84 1.32
N TRP A 311 16.75 -2.58 1.00
CA TRP A 311 17.19 -2.80 -0.38
C TRP A 311 16.32 -3.83 -1.12
N VAL A 312 15.75 -4.80 -0.39
CA VAL A 312 14.71 -5.70 -0.92
C VAL A 312 13.47 -4.91 -1.32
N MET A 313 13.00 -3.98 -0.49
CA MET A 313 11.89 -3.10 -0.85
C MET A 313 12.26 -2.21 -2.05
N ALA A 314 13.47 -1.65 -2.08
CA ALA A 314 13.95 -0.81 -3.18
C ALA A 314 13.88 -1.50 -4.56
N HIS A 315 14.14 -2.80 -4.64
CA HIS A 315 14.03 -3.59 -5.88
C HIS A 315 12.64 -3.57 -6.52
N THR A 316 11.58 -3.20 -5.77
CA THR A 316 10.23 -3.00 -6.32
C THR A 316 9.75 -1.55 -6.18
N GLY A 317 10.03 -0.88 -5.06
CA GLY A 317 9.62 0.51 -4.79
C GLY A 317 10.20 1.55 -5.75
N GLN A 318 11.37 1.27 -6.35
CA GLN A 318 11.99 2.17 -7.34
C GLN A 318 11.61 1.83 -8.80
N PHE A 319 11.08 0.63 -9.07
CA PHE A 319 10.96 0.09 -10.42
C PHE A 319 9.55 -0.36 -10.83
N ALA A 320 8.58 -0.31 -9.91
CA ALA A 320 7.15 -0.44 -10.17
C ALA A 320 6.41 0.71 -9.51
N GLN A 321 5.16 1.00 -9.92
CA GLN A 321 4.30 2.01 -9.29
C GLN A 321 2.86 1.49 -9.16
N PRO A 322 2.11 1.87 -8.11
CA PRO A 322 0.69 1.55 -7.99
C PRO A 322 -0.10 1.94 -9.25
N GLY A 323 -0.85 1.00 -9.82
CA GLY A 323 -1.55 1.18 -11.09
C GLY A 323 -0.93 0.47 -12.28
N TRP A 324 0.32 0.02 -12.17
CA TRP A 324 0.91 -0.91 -13.14
C TRP A 324 0.17 -2.25 -13.12
N GLN A 325 0.30 -3.04 -14.18
CA GLN A 325 -0.38 -4.32 -14.34
C GLN A 325 0.62 -5.47 -14.35
N TYR A 326 0.40 -6.48 -13.52
CA TYR A 326 1.14 -7.73 -13.61
C TYR A 326 0.86 -8.44 -14.94
N LEU A 327 1.88 -9.09 -15.52
CA LEU A 327 1.75 -9.90 -16.72
C LEU A 327 1.82 -11.38 -16.35
N ASN A 328 0.66 -12.06 -16.32
CA ASN A 328 0.55 -13.47 -15.90
C ASN A 328 1.43 -14.41 -16.73
N GLY A 329 1.49 -14.21 -18.05
CA GLY A 329 2.33 -15.02 -18.95
C GLY A 329 3.84 -14.81 -18.76
N ALA A 330 4.23 -13.74 -18.06
CA ALA A 330 5.62 -13.38 -17.77
C ALA A 330 5.88 -13.25 -16.26
N SER A 331 5.14 -13.99 -15.43
CA SER A 331 5.33 -14.04 -13.97
C SER A 331 5.24 -15.49 -13.50
N GLY A 332 6.21 -15.96 -12.71
CA GLY A 332 6.25 -17.35 -12.28
C GLY A 332 7.59 -17.80 -11.72
N TYR A 333 7.91 -19.07 -11.91
CA TYR A 333 9.07 -19.75 -11.35
C TYR A 333 10.16 -19.99 -12.40
N LEU A 334 11.43 -19.84 -12.01
CA LEU A 334 12.56 -20.07 -12.91
C LEU A 334 12.64 -21.54 -13.31
N GLY A 335 12.64 -21.83 -14.62
CA GLY A 335 12.47 -23.19 -15.13
C GLY A 335 11.18 -23.89 -14.66
N GLY A 336 10.13 -23.15 -14.28
CA GLY A 336 8.85 -23.69 -13.81
C GLY A 336 8.86 -24.31 -12.40
N ASN A 337 9.99 -24.31 -11.69
CA ASN A 337 10.13 -25.00 -10.40
C ASN A 337 10.26 -24.01 -9.22
N ARG A 338 9.38 -24.17 -8.22
CA ARG A 338 9.31 -23.36 -6.99
C ARG A 338 10.61 -23.37 -6.15
N GLY A 339 11.51 -24.33 -6.36
CA GLY A 339 12.85 -24.36 -5.74
C GLY A 339 13.88 -23.41 -6.37
N ASN A 340 13.72 -23.04 -7.65
CA ASN A 340 14.77 -22.38 -8.43
C ASN A 340 14.77 -20.83 -8.33
N GLY A 341 13.78 -20.25 -7.65
CA GLY A 341 13.54 -18.81 -7.63
C GLY A 341 12.28 -18.41 -8.41
N SER A 342 11.88 -17.15 -8.26
CA SER A 342 10.60 -16.62 -8.76
C SER A 342 10.75 -15.19 -9.25
N PHE A 343 10.02 -14.83 -10.30
CA PHE A 343 10.02 -13.52 -10.94
C PHE A 343 8.59 -13.05 -11.23
N VAL A 344 8.38 -11.74 -11.23
CA VAL A 344 7.14 -11.09 -11.67
C VAL A 344 7.48 -10.04 -12.71
N THR A 345 6.63 -9.86 -13.71
CA THR A 345 6.77 -8.77 -14.70
C THR A 345 5.57 -7.85 -14.58
N LEU A 346 5.83 -6.55 -14.56
CA LEU A 346 4.80 -5.50 -14.53
C LEU A 346 4.90 -4.59 -15.75
N SER A 347 3.75 -4.18 -16.28
CA SER A 347 3.60 -3.21 -17.36
C SER A 347 3.08 -1.89 -16.82
N SER A 348 3.69 -0.78 -17.24
CA SER A 348 3.22 0.58 -16.95
C SER A 348 2.01 0.99 -17.77
N ARG A 349 1.64 0.20 -18.80
CA ARG A 349 0.43 0.42 -19.60
C ARG A 349 -0.75 -0.25 -18.90
N PRO A 350 -1.75 0.50 -18.41
CA PRO A 350 -2.99 -0.13 -17.96
C PRO A 350 -3.71 -0.74 -19.18
N THR A 351 -4.14 -2.00 -19.11
CA THR A 351 -5.18 -2.45 -20.06
C THR A 351 -6.40 -1.56 -19.89
N VAL A 352 -6.74 -0.79 -20.92
CA VAL A 352 -8.04 -0.15 -21.03
C VAL A 352 -9.07 -1.27 -21.12
N ALA A 353 -9.72 -1.55 -20.01
CA ALA A 353 -10.89 -2.42 -19.98
C ALA A 353 -12.03 -1.71 -20.71
N THR A 354 -12.04 -1.84 -22.04
CA THR A 354 -13.12 -1.34 -22.90
C THR A 354 -14.41 -2.06 -22.50
N THR A 355 -15.14 -1.47 -21.56
CA THR A 355 -16.44 -1.95 -21.13
C THR A 355 -17.41 -1.68 -22.28
N ALA A 356 -17.43 -2.58 -23.26
CA ALA A 356 -18.44 -2.62 -24.30
C ALA A 356 -19.77 -2.95 -23.64
N ARG A 357 -20.47 -1.92 -23.13
CA ARG A 357 -21.89 -2.02 -22.79
C ARG A 357 -22.63 -2.33 -24.09
N SER A 358 -22.86 -3.61 -24.33
CA SER A 358 -23.89 -4.07 -25.25
C SER A 358 -25.24 -3.63 -24.67
N SER A 359 -25.65 -2.41 -25.00
CA SER A 359 -27.05 -2.02 -24.93
C SER A 359 -27.78 -2.83 -25.99
N LYS A 360 -28.21 -4.04 -25.62
CA LYS A 360 -29.21 -4.80 -26.39
C LYS A 360 -30.37 -3.81 -26.62
N PRO A 361 -30.70 -3.44 -27.87
CA PRO A 361 -31.80 -2.52 -28.11
C PRO A 361 -33.06 -3.10 -27.47
N LEU A 362 -33.75 -2.29 -26.65
CA LEU A 362 -35.07 -2.67 -26.17
C LEU A 362 -35.94 -2.92 -27.39
N THR A 363 -36.27 -4.19 -27.65
CA THR A 363 -37.23 -4.58 -28.67
C THR A 363 -38.56 -3.96 -28.31
N ARG A 364 -38.87 -2.83 -28.97
CA ARG A 364 -40.10 -2.06 -28.79
C ARG A 364 -41.28 -3.03 -28.94
N PRO A 365 -42.23 -3.09 -27.99
CA PRO A 365 -43.41 -3.95 -28.14
C PRO A 365 -44.11 -3.62 -29.46
N ARG A 366 -44.50 -4.65 -30.21
CA ARG A 366 -45.36 -4.45 -31.40
C ARG A 366 -46.64 -3.74 -30.94
N PRO A 367 -47.04 -2.62 -31.57
CA PRO A 367 -48.34 -2.04 -31.28
C PRO A 367 -49.45 -2.98 -31.76
N SER A 368 -50.45 -3.19 -30.92
CA SER A 368 -51.66 -3.94 -31.27
C SER A 368 -52.40 -3.25 -32.44
N PRO A 369 -52.97 -4.00 -33.40
CA PRO A 369 -53.68 -3.40 -34.51
C PRO A 369 -54.99 -2.74 -34.04
N ARG A 370 -55.21 -1.47 -34.41
CA ARG A 370 -56.52 -0.81 -34.33
C ARG A 370 -57.33 -1.07 -35.62
N PRO A 371 -58.67 -1.19 -35.55
CA PRO A 371 -59.50 -1.43 -36.71
C PRO A 371 -59.62 -0.19 -37.63
N SER A 372 -59.92 -0.46 -38.90
CA SER A 372 -59.97 0.52 -39.99
C SER A 372 -61.22 1.41 -40.00
N ARG A 373 -61.07 2.64 -40.51
CA ARG A 373 -62.15 3.45 -41.08
C ARG A 373 -61.65 4.23 -42.30
N SER A 374 -62.48 4.30 -43.34
CA SER A 374 -62.20 4.92 -44.65
C SER A 374 -62.61 6.41 -44.70
N PRO A 375 -62.20 7.20 -45.72
CA PRO A 375 -62.17 8.67 -45.65
C PRO A 375 -63.31 9.39 -46.41
N VAL A 376 -63.59 10.65 -46.05
CA VAL A 376 -64.43 11.59 -46.83
C VAL A 376 -63.94 13.05 -46.70
N GLY A 377 -63.72 13.73 -47.84
CA GLY A 377 -64.09 15.15 -48.14
C GLY A 377 -63.49 16.36 -47.38
N CYS A 378 -62.82 17.25 -48.12
CA CYS A 378 -62.62 18.70 -47.83
C CYS A 378 -63.75 19.54 -48.51
N PRO A 379 -63.81 20.92 -48.57
CA PRO A 379 -62.87 22.02 -48.17
C PRO A 379 -63.61 23.26 -47.53
N PRO A 380 -63.23 24.58 -47.63
CA PRO A 380 -61.95 25.33 -47.69
C PRO A 380 -61.75 26.55 -46.69
N VAL A 381 -60.48 26.87 -46.33
CA VAL A 381 -59.67 28.15 -46.44
C VAL A 381 -60.40 29.54 -46.34
N PRO A 382 -59.91 30.64 -45.65
CA PRO A 382 -58.56 31.24 -45.88
C PRO A 382 -57.75 32.07 -44.82
N CYS A 383 -56.42 32.00 -45.00
CA CYS A 383 -55.32 33.01 -45.01
C CYS A 383 -55.03 34.06 -43.90
N THR A 384 -53.75 34.06 -43.42
CA THR A 384 -52.70 35.15 -43.47
C THR A 384 -51.41 34.62 -42.78
N SER A 385 -50.26 34.39 -43.44
CA SER A 385 -49.12 35.31 -43.75
C SER A 385 -48.63 36.20 -42.59
N GLY A 386 -47.34 36.28 -42.19
CA GLY A 386 -46.12 35.65 -42.75
C GLY A 386 -44.84 35.90 -41.89
N ALA A 387 -43.66 35.67 -42.47
CA ALA A 387 -42.29 35.83 -41.92
C ALA A 387 -41.29 36.03 -43.10
N PRO A 388 -39.93 35.97 -42.99
CA PRO A 388 -38.95 36.27 -41.92
C PRO A 388 -37.81 37.22 -42.42
N THR A 389 -36.64 37.31 -41.74
CA THR A 389 -35.23 37.58 -42.22
C THR A 389 -34.39 38.36 -41.16
N TRP A 390 -33.05 38.40 -41.08
CA TRP A 390 -31.85 37.54 -41.33
C TRP A 390 -30.59 38.34 -40.87
N ALA A 391 -29.44 37.67 -40.69
CA ALA A 391 -28.03 38.19 -40.75
C ALA A 391 -27.28 38.79 -39.51
N ARG A 392 -25.97 38.49 -39.46
CA ARG A 392 -24.86 39.07 -38.65
C ARG A 392 -24.01 40.02 -39.53
N PRO A 393 -23.13 40.89 -38.97
CA PRO A 393 -21.67 40.62 -39.00
C PRO A 393 -20.87 41.18 -37.77
N ILE A 394 -19.82 40.52 -37.25
CA ILE A 394 -18.33 40.68 -37.47
C ILE A 394 -17.64 41.78 -36.60
N ARG A 395 -16.42 41.44 -36.13
CA ARG A 395 -15.43 42.12 -35.22
C ARG A 395 -14.60 43.22 -35.96
N PRO A 396 -13.69 44.05 -35.36
CA PRO A 396 -12.53 43.60 -34.53
C PRO A 396 -11.82 44.57 -33.53
N THR A 397 -10.84 44.04 -32.75
CA THR A 397 -9.58 44.66 -32.19
C THR A 397 -9.68 45.94 -31.32
N THR A 398 -8.76 46.36 -30.42
CA THR A 398 -7.40 46.00 -29.91
C THR A 398 -7.22 46.77 -28.56
N SER A 399 -6.25 46.56 -27.65
CA SER A 399 -5.08 45.67 -27.48
C SER A 399 -4.68 45.59 -25.98
N ARG A 400 -3.62 44.84 -25.63
CA ARG A 400 -2.88 44.89 -24.35
C ARG A 400 -1.76 45.94 -24.39
N THR A 401 -1.31 46.41 -23.22
CA THR A 401 0.11 46.72 -22.96
C THR A 401 0.53 46.19 -21.59
N SER A 402 1.82 45.89 -21.42
CA SER A 402 2.40 45.23 -20.25
C SER A 402 3.87 45.65 -20.06
N ALA A 403 4.25 46.09 -18.86
CA ALA A 403 5.63 46.35 -18.42
C ALA A 403 5.63 46.44 -16.87
N THR A 404 6.20 45.50 -16.09
CA THR A 404 7.62 45.26 -15.73
C THR A 404 8.22 46.18 -14.64
N SER A 405 9.13 45.59 -13.84
CA SER A 405 9.91 46.17 -12.73
C SER A 405 9.15 46.31 -11.38
N ARG A 406 9.77 46.20 -10.19
CA ARG A 406 11.19 45.96 -9.83
C ARG A 406 11.30 45.41 -8.38
N ARG A 407 12.34 44.62 -8.07
CA ARG A 407 12.85 44.45 -6.69
C ARG A 407 13.50 45.76 -6.20
N PRO A 408 13.69 45.92 -4.88
CA PRO A 408 15.06 46.04 -4.38
C PRO A 408 15.38 45.06 -3.23
N ALA A 409 16.62 45.14 -2.74
CA ALA A 409 17.23 44.17 -1.82
C ALA A 409 17.41 44.71 -0.38
N ALA A 410 17.93 43.83 0.47
CA ALA A 410 18.18 43.96 1.90
C ALA A 410 18.93 45.24 2.38
N ALA A 411 18.69 45.56 3.66
CA ALA A 411 19.65 46.20 4.55
C ALA A 411 19.51 45.60 5.97
N SER A 412 20.61 45.59 6.72
CA SER A 412 20.79 44.96 8.02
C SER A 412 20.48 45.86 9.21
N ALA A 413 19.96 45.27 10.29
CA ALA A 413 20.24 45.63 11.69
C ALA A 413 19.99 44.38 12.56
#